data_AF-A0A1E7FC36-F1
#
_entry.id   AF-A0A1E7FC36-F1
#
_cell.length_a   1.000
_cell.length_b   1.000
_cell.length_c   1.000
_cell.angle_alpha   90.00
_cell.angle_beta   90.00
_cell.angle_gamma   90.00
#
_symmetry.space_group_name_H-M   'P 1'
#
loop_
_entity.id
_entity.type
_entity.pdbx_description
1 polymer ?
#
loop_
_entity_poly.entity_id
_entity_poly.type
_entity_poly.pdbx_seq_one_letter_code
_entity_poly.pdbx_strand_id
1 'polypeptide(L)'
;MPAYKNVKHNNSIRRHNFPTFISAVPRYGPTDSSSNNDSSDNDSLNSPEEGAPSPNSDNNNANDVKIIKIKEDFRDLVESVMQISQAELIPRLLVNNIELIMGLQGEEGTQVISSLLEDAKKTKETATTMTTIINNDDDDDDDDDDDDSYYSQTIQTVEMILTFAEDFVKEAQNMDKNNKSLLGKILKAMVNSDNDTSISGGEGNKEELSAIGARSREEALDKVMKEEKANFTTGFLRHLEGECNRIENAQGMTPESTKLLEILRLVQTRVLEELGQDLGEAALVLGQLMGYDKEEELLGVLEAGLTVQGRDFALEMASLTEEALDGFKRIPGGADPELVEKVNFINKRLQEYLNETSEFQ
;
A
#
# COMPACT_ATOMS: atom_id res chain seq x y z
N MET A 1 7.47 34.47 56.56
CA MET A 1 7.33 35.01 55.19
C MET A 1 8.54 34.56 54.38
N PRO A 2 8.40 33.62 53.42
CA PRO A 2 9.46 33.29 52.49
C PRO A 2 9.24 33.99 51.14
N ALA A 3 10.34 34.44 50.54
CA ALA A 3 10.41 35.14 49.27
C ALA A 3 10.34 34.15 48.08
N TYR A 4 9.46 34.43 47.12
CA TYR A 4 9.40 33.71 45.85
C TYR A 4 10.48 34.23 44.89
N LYS A 5 11.33 33.32 44.41
CA LYS A 5 12.26 33.56 43.29
C LYS A 5 11.53 33.30 41.97
N ASN A 6 11.46 34.33 41.13
CA ASN A 6 11.02 34.23 39.74
C ASN A 6 12.11 33.56 38.89
N VAL A 7 11.79 32.44 38.24
CA VAL A 7 12.62 31.79 37.24
C VAL A 7 12.07 32.13 35.87
N LYS A 8 12.79 32.97 35.10
CA LYS A 8 12.51 33.19 33.68
C LYS A 8 13.00 31.97 32.89
N HIS A 9 12.11 31.32 32.16
CA HIS A 9 12.48 30.35 31.13
C HIS A 9 12.65 31.10 29.79
N ASN A 10 13.89 31.16 29.31
CA ASN A 10 14.19 31.55 27.94
C ASN A 10 13.99 30.32 27.04
N ASN A 11 12.98 30.35 26.18
CA ASN A 11 12.85 29.39 25.08
C ASN A 11 13.78 29.83 23.95
N SER A 12 14.94 29.16 23.85
CA SER A 12 15.82 29.26 22.68
C SER A 12 15.36 28.23 21.64
N ILE A 13 14.78 28.72 20.55
CA ILE A 13 14.42 27.92 19.38
C ILE A 13 15.73 27.56 18.65
N ARG A 14 16.15 26.29 18.74
CA ARG A 14 17.25 25.74 17.94
C ARG A 14 16.75 25.54 16.51
N ARG A 15 17.23 26.37 15.58
CA ARG A 15 17.16 26.09 14.14
C ARG A 15 18.03 24.86 13.85
N HIS A 16 17.42 23.78 13.37
CA HIS A 16 18.15 22.61 12.86
C HIS A 16 18.53 22.87 11.41
N ASN A 17 19.84 22.96 11.14
CA ASN A 17 20.37 22.94 9.77
C ASN A 17 20.13 21.58 9.14
N PHE A 18 19.30 21.54 8.09
CA PHE A 18 19.25 20.40 7.17
C PHE A 18 20.45 20.45 6.21
N PRO A 19 21.09 19.32 5.90
CA PRO A 19 22.15 19.29 4.90
C PRO A 19 21.54 19.43 3.50
N THR A 20 21.97 20.47 2.78
CA THR A 20 21.67 20.66 1.36
C THR A 20 22.27 19.51 0.54
N PHE A 21 21.45 18.56 0.11
CA PHE A 21 21.84 17.55 -0.86
C PHE A 21 21.67 18.14 -2.26
N ILE A 22 22.77 18.53 -2.89
CA ILE A 22 22.79 18.86 -4.32
C ILE A 22 22.73 17.54 -5.08
N SER A 23 21.52 17.12 -5.46
CA SER A 23 21.30 15.97 -6.35
C SER A 23 21.25 16.45 -7.79
N ALA A 24 22.29 16.12 -8.57
CA ALA A 24 22.27 16.29 -10.02
C ALA A 24 21.39 15.19 -10.63
N VAL A 25 20.21 15.57 -11.11
CA VAL A 25 19.23 14.66 -11.75
C VAL A 25 19.65 14.33 -13.18
N PRO A 26 19.86 13.04 -13.55
CA PRO A 26 19.82 12.62 -14.94
C PRO A 26 18.36 12.43 -15.38
N ARG A 27 17.93 13.20 -16.39
CA ARG A 27 16.65 12.98 -17.07
C ARG A 27 16.68 11.64 -17.81
N TYR A 28 15.90 10.66 -17.34
CA TYR A 28 15.56 9.49 -18.13
C TYR A 28 14.16 9.67 -18.73
N GLY A 29 14.12 10.00 -20.01
CA GLY A 29 12.95 9.76 -20.86
C GLY A 29 13.05 8.36 -21.50
N PRO A 30 11.93 7.80 -21.96
CA PRO A 30 11.91 6.49 -22.61
C PRO A 30 12.68 6.54 -23.94
N THR A 31 13.69 5.69 -24.07
CA THR A 31 14.33 5.42 -25.36
C THR A 31 13.54 4.34 -26.07
N ASP A 32 12.75 4.73 -27.06
CA ASP A 32 12.13 3.80 -28.00
C ASP A 32 13.22 3.14 -28.86
N SER A 33 13.35 1.83 -28.70
CA SER A 33 14.17 0.97 -29.54
C SER A 33 13.27 0.21 -30.50
N SER A 34 12.98 0.80 -31.65
CA SER A 34 12.46 0.08 -32.83
C SER A 34 13.48 0.18 -33.96
N SER A 35 14.17 -0.93 -34.22
CA SER A 35 15.09 -1.09 -35.34
C SER A 35 14.36 -1.57 -36.59
N ASN A 36 14.60 -0.83 -37.69
CA ASN A 36 14.78 -1.25 -39.07
C ASN A 36 13.64 -1.96 -39.82
N ASN A 37 13.14 -1.30 -40.88
CA ASN A 37 13.56 -1.68 -42.23
C ASN A 37 13.33 -0.54 -43.24
N ASP A 38 14.32 -0.41 -44.10
CA ASP A 38 14.50 0.64 -45.11
C ASP A 38 14.11 0.12 -46.50
N SER A 39 13.83 1.06 -47.40
CA SER A 39 13.66 0.96 -48.86
C SER A 39 12.38 0.34 -49.46
N SER A 40 11.52 1.19 -50.02
CA SER A 40 11.45 1.34 -51.48
C SER A 40 10.51 2.47 -51.93
N ASP A 41 10.94 3.08 -53.03
CA ASP A 41 10.38 4.20 -53.79
C ASP A 41 8.86 4.16 -54.04
N ASN A 42 8.22 5.34 -54.00
CA ASN A 42 7.47 5.87 -55.15
C ASN A 42 6.91 7.29 -54.89
N ASP A 43 7.44 8.22 -55.69
CA ASP A 43 6.71 9.07 -56.63
C ASP A 43 5.51 9.94 -56.16
N SER A 44 5.75 11.25 -56.28
CA SER A 44 4.87 12.31 -56.83
C SER A 44 3.36 12.27 -56.55
N LEU A 45 2.84 13.32 -55.91
CA LEU A 45 1.88 14.27 -56.50
C LEU A 45 1.48 15.38 -55.52
N ASN A 46 1.78 16.63 -55.93
CA ASN A 46 1.13 17.84 -55.43
C ASN A 46 -0.38 17.82 -55.73
N SER A 47 -1.21 18.26 -54.79
CA SER A 47 -2.33 19.20 -55.01
C SER A 47 -3.08 19.54 -53.71
N PRO A 48 -3.85 20.65 -53.68
CA PRO A 48 -3.96 21.52 -52.51
C PRO A 48 -5.30 21.43 -51.76
N GLU A 49 -5.29 22.02 -50.56
CA GLU A 49 -6.36 22.86 -49.99
C GLU A 49 -7.79 22.28 -49.94
N GLU A 50 -8.23 21.88 -48.75
CA GLU A 50 -9.59 22.16 -48.28
C GLU A 50 -9.63 22.11 -46.73
N GLY A 51 -9.86 23.27 -46.12
CA GLY A 51 -9.97 23.44 -44.68
C GLY A 51 -11.27 22.83 -44.14
N ALA A 52 -11.14 21.75 -43.39
CA ALA A 52 -12.20 21.27 -42.51
C ALA A 52 -12.13 22.03 -41.17
N PRO A 53 -13.26 22.52 -40.63
CA PRO A 53 -13.28 23.15 -39.31
C PRO A 53 -13.04 22.09 -38.22
N SER A 54 -11.94 22.25 -37.47
CA SER A 54 -11.62 21.44 -36.29
C SER A 54 -12.73 21.51 -35.23
N PRO A 55 -13.33 20.38 -34.81
CA PRO A 55 -14.30 20.34 -33.73
C PRO A 55 -13.57 20.07 -32.41
N ASN A 56 -12.85 21.07 -31.87
CA ASN A 56 -12.04 20.85 -30.65
C ASN A 56 -12.00 22.08 -29.71
N SER A 57 -13.13 22.78 -29.52
CA SER A 57 -13.17 23.93 -28.59
C SER A 57 -13.76 23.61 -27.20
N ASP A 58 -14.47 22.49 -27.03
CA ASP A 58 -15.20 22.21 -25.78
C ASP A 58 -14.42 21.32 -24.78
N ASN A 59 -13.36 20.64 -25.21
CA ASN A 59 -12.56 19.76 -24.34
C ASN A 59 -11.55 20.49 -23.44
N ASN A 60 -11.18 21.74 -23.75
CA ASN A 60 -10.18 22.47 -22.96
C ASN A 60 -10.70 22.82 -21.56
N ASN A 61 -11.99 23.13 -21.44
CA ASN A 61 -12.57 23.61 -20.19
C ASN A 61 -12.66 22.51 -19.10
N ALA A 62 -12.88 21.25 -19.49
CA ALA A 62 -12.94 20.13 -18.54
C ALA A 62 -11.57 19.79 -17.93
N ASN A 63 -10.51 19.88 -18.73
CA ASN A 63 -9.15 19.63 -18.28
C ASN A 63 -8.67 20.74 -17.33
N ASP A 64 -8.97 22.00 -17.66
CA ASP A 64 -8.63 23.14 -16.80
C ASP A 64 -9.26 23.01 -15.41
N VAL A 65 -10.54 22.62 -15.33
CA VAL A 65 -11.23 22.40 -14.04
C VAL A 65 -10.58 21.28 -13.23
N LYS A 66 -10.15 20.20 -13.88
CA LYS A 66 -9.45 19.08 -13.21
C LYS A 66 -8.09 19.53 -12.67
N ILE A 67 -7.31 20.29 -13.45
CA ILE A 67 -5.99 20.79 -13.04
C ILE A 67 -6.13 21.76 -11.86
N ILE A 68 -7.13 22.65 -11.88
CA ILE A 68 -7.41 23.57 -10.77
C ILE A 68 -7.68 22.79 -9.49
N LYS A 69 -8.50 21.75 -9.55
CA LYS A 69 -8.80 20.90 -8.39
C LYS A 69 -7.56 20.19 -7.86
N ILE A 70 -6.77 19.57 -8.74
CA ILE A 70 -5.51 18.89 -8.35
C ILE A 70 -4.55 19.88 -7.69
N LYS A 71 -4.46 21.12 -8.20
CA LYS A 71 -3.63 22.17 -7.62
C LYS A 71 -4.09 22.56 -6.21
N GLU A 72 -5.40 22.67 -5.99
CA GLU A 72 -5.98 23.00 -4.69
C GLU A 72 -5.74 21.85 -3.69
N ASP A 73 -6.08 20.61 -4.06
CA ASP A 73 -5.85 19.42 -3.23
C ASP A 73 -4.35 19.26 -2.87
N PHE A 74 -3.44 19.52 -3.82
CA PHE A 74 -2.00 19.44 -3.56
C PHE A 74 -1.47 20.58 -2.70
N ARG A 75 -2.02 21.79 -2.84
CA ARG A 75 -1.69 22.91 -1.94
C ARG A 75 -2.07 22.56 -0.50
N ASP A 76 -3.27 22.05 -0.29
CA ASP A 76 -3.77 21.67 1.04
C ASP A 76 -2.87 20.59 1.66
N LEU A 77 -2.37 19.65 0.86
CA LEU A 77 -1.41 18.65 1.29
C LEU A 77 -0.07 19.30 1.73
N VAL A 78 0.49 20.19 0.92
CA VAL A 78 1.75 20.89 1.24
C VAL A 78 1.61 21.69 2.53
N GLU A 79 0.53 22.46 2.67
CA GLU A 79 0.26 23.24 3.88
C GLU A 79 0.06 22.34 5.10
N SER A 80 -0.65 21.23 4.95
CA SER A 80 -0.84 20.24 6.02
C SER A 80 0.50 19.66 6.48
N VAL A 81 1.40 19.33 5.55
CA VAL A 81 2.74 18.82 5.87
C VAL A 81 3.57 19.89 6.59
N MET A 82 3.50 21.15 6.15
CA MET A 82 4.21 22.27 6.80
C MET A 82 3.72 22.54 8.23
N GLN A 83 2.45 22.27 8.53
CA GLN A 83 1.84 22.50 9.84
C GLN A 83 2.07 21.34 10.83
N ILE A 84 2.47 20.16 10.37
CA ILE A 84 2.71 18.99 11.24
C ILE A 84 3.94 19.23 12.11
N SER A 85 3.72 19.24 13.43
CA SER A 85 4.82 19.32 14.42
C SER A 85 5.48 17.98 14.72
N GLN A 86 4.81 16.86 14.43
CA GLN A 86 5.29 15.50 14.70
C GLN A 86 5.70 14.81 13.41
N ALA A 87 7.01 14.67 13.16
CA ALA A 87 7.55 14.09 11.93
C ALA A 87 7.02 12.66 11.63
N GLU A 88 6.68 11.89 12.67
CA GLU A 88 6.14 10.52 12.56
C GLU A 88 4.77 10.46 11.85
N LEU A 89 4.02 11.57 11.81
CA LEU A 89 2.71 11.63 11.16
C LEU A 89 2.81 11.89 9.65
N ILE A 90 3.96 12.42 9.18
CA ILE A 90 4.14 12.80 7.78
C ILE A 90 4.00 11.58 6.85
N PRO A 91 4.70 10.44 7.05
CA PRO A 91 4.55 9.29 6.16
C PRO A 91 3.09 8.83 6.03
N ARG A 92 2.34 8.80 7.13
CA ARG A 92 0.92 8.42 7.12
C ARG A 92 0.07 9.39 6.29
N LEU A 93 0.29 10.70 6.45
CA LEU A 93 -0.40 11.72 5.65
C LEU A 93 -0.08 11.54 4.16
N LEU A 94 1.18 11.30 3.80
CA LEU A 94 1.60 11.11 2.42
C LEU A 94 1.04 9.82 1.81
N VAL A 95 1.00 8.72 2.56
CA VAL A 95 0.36 7.46 2.12
C VAL A 95 -1.13 7.66 1.84
N ASN A 96 -1.84 8.40 2.70
CA ASN A 96 -3.26 8.68 2.49
C ASN A 96 -3.54 9.54 1.25
N ASN A 97 -2.54 10.27 0.76
CA ASN A 97 -2.63 11.13 -0.41
C ASN A 97 -1.78 10.60 -1.58
N ILE A 98 -1.38 9.32 -1.56
CA ILE A 98 -0.46 8.77 -2.56
C ILE A 98 -1.03 8.82 -3.97
N GLU A 99 -2.35 8.66 -4.14
CA GLU A 99 -3.01 8.75 -5.45
C GLU A 99 -2.90 10.16 -6.03
N LEU A 100 -3.10 11.20 -5.21
CA LEU A 100 -2.91 12.59 -5.61
C LEU A 100 -1.47 12.84 -6.02
N ILE A 101 -0.50 12.40 -5.19
CA ILE A 101 0.93 12.61 -5.46
C ILE A 101 1.37 11.89 -6.73
N MET A 102 0.93 10.64 -6.93
CA MET A 102 1.20 9.87 -8.14
C MET A 102 0.51 10.46 -9.37
N GLY A 103 -0.64 11.13 -9.18
CA GLY A 103 -1.34 11.88 -10.23
C GLY A 103 -0.58 13.10 -10.74
N LEU A 104 0.44 13.57 -10.03
CA LEU A 104 1.32 14.68 -10.46
C LEU A 104 2.43 14.23 -11.42
N GLN A 105 2.40 13.00 -11.92
CA GLN A 105 3.36 12.56 -12.92
C GLN A 105 3.10 13.22 -14.28
N GLY A 106 4.17 13.66 -14.95
CA GLY A 106 4.11 14.23 -16.30
C GLY A 106 3.99 15.75 -16.35
N GLU A 107 3.48 16.26 -17.48
CA GLU A 107 3.43 17.70 -17.77
C GLU A 107 2.41 18.43 -16.86
N GLU A 108 1.24 17.82 -16.64
CA GLU A 108 0.18 18.39 -15.79
C GLU A 108 0.68 18.67 -14.36
N GLY A 109 1.35 17.70 -13.73
CA GLY A 109 1.89 17.90 -12.38
C GLY A 109 3.05 18.90 -12.33
N THR A 110 3.85 18.99 -13.40
CA THR A 110 4.88 20.04 -13.51
C THR A 110 4.23 21.42 -13.51
N GLN A 111 3.13 21.60 -14.26
CA GLN A 111 2.37 22.85 -14.29
C GLN A 111 1.76 23.18 -12.92
N VAL A 112 1.18 22.18 -12.24
CA VAL A 112 0.63 22.34 -10.88
C VAL A 112 1.71 22.82 -9.89
N ILE A 113 2.86 22.15 -9.87
CA ILE A 113 3.97 22.48 -8.96
C ILE A 113 4.54 23.86 -9.28
N SER A 114 4.82 24.16 -10.56
CA SER A 114 5.30 25.49 -10.96
C SER A 114 4.32 26.59 -10.57
N SER A 115 3.02 26.38 -10.80
CA SER A 115 1.99 27.35 -10.43
C SER A 115 1.88 27.55 -8.91
N LEU A 116 2.02 26.49 -8.12
CA LEU A 116 2.05 26.57 -6.65
C LEU A 116 3.27 27.36 -6.16
N LEU A 117 4.45 27.08 -6.70
CA LEU A 117 5.68 27.78 -6.33
C LEU A 117 5.63 29.26 -6.73
N GLU A 118 5.07 29.59 -7.89
CA GLU A 118 4.83 30.97 -8.30
C GLU A 118 3.88 31.70 -7.33
N ASP A 119 2.82 31.04 -6.86
CA ASP A 119 1.89 31.64 -5.89
C ASP A 119 2.57 31.88 -4.53
N ALA A 120 3.40 30.94 -4.07
CA ALA A 120 4.20 31.12 -2.87
C ALA A 120 5.19 32.29 -3.01
N LYS A 121 5.80 32.46 -4.19
CA LYS A 121 6.68 33.59 -4.51
C LYS A 121 5.93 34.92 -4.55
N LYS A 122 4.74 34.98 -5.13
CA LYS A 122 3.92 36.22 -5.17
C LYS A 122 3.43 36.63 -3.79
N THR A 123 3.11 35.66 -2.93
CA THR A 123 2.71 35.91 -1.54
C THR A 123 3.84 36.60 -0.76
N LYS A 124 5.10 36.24 -1.03
CA LYS A 124 6.28 36.98 -0.53
C LYS A 124 6.29 38.44 -1.00
N GLU A 125 6.22 38.67 -2.32
CA GLU A 125 6.32 40.02 -2.89
C GLU A 125 5.25 40.99 -2.35
N THR A 126 4.04 40.47 -2.10
CA THR A 126 2.93 41.27 -1.53
C THR A 126 3.10 41.57 -0.05
N ALA A 127 3.64 40.64 0.74
CA ALA A 127 3.93 40.87 2.16
C ALA A 127 5.00 41.96 2.36
N THR A 128 6.11 41.89 1.61
CA THR A 128 7.19 42.88 1.68
C THR A 128 6.71 44.29 1.33
N THR A 129 5.89 44.43 0.28
CA THR A 129 5.40 45.75 -0.19
C THR A 129 4.49 46.45 0.84
N MET A 130 3.73 45.69 1.64
CA MET A 130 2.88 46.29 2.69
C MET A 130 3.69 46.80 3.89
N THR A 131 4.78 46.11 4.26
CA THR A 131 5.64 46.52 5.39
C THR A 131 6.41 47.81 5.07
N THR A 132 6.92 47.96 3.85
CA THR A 132 7.67 49.16 3.42
C THR A 132 6.81 50.44 3.41
N ILE A 133 5.48 50.34 3.24
CA ILE A 133 4.60 51.52 3.21
C ILE A 133 4.35 52.07 4.62
N ILE A 134 4.49 51.25 5.67
CA ILE A 134 4.12 51.60 7.05
C ILE A 134 5.31 52.21 7.83
N ASN A 135 6.55 51.88 7.47
CA ASN A 135 7.75 52.33 8.17
C ASN A 135 8.64 53.18 7.24
N ASN A 136 8.38 54.49 7.19
CA ASN A 136 9.25 55.49 6.54
C ASN A 136 10.17 56.20 7.55
N ASP A 137 10.52 55.55 8.66
CA ASP A 137 11.48 56.10 9.62
C ASP A 137 12.85 55.43 9.38
N ASP A 138 13.80 56.25 8.92
CA ASP A 138 15.18 55.99 8.51
C ASP A 138 16.09 55.46 9.64
N ASP A 139 15.87 54.25 10.16
CA ASP A 139 16.87 53.57 11.00
C ASP A 139 17.37 52.28 10.32
N ASP A 140 18.50 52.44 9.63
CA ASP A 140 19.34 51.42 8.98
C ASP A 140 19.88 50.38 9.99
N ASP A 141 19.11 49.34 10.32
CA ASP A 141 19.64 48.11 10.91
C ASP A 141 19.13 46.90 10.09
N ASP A 142 19.95 46.54 9.09
CA ASP A 142 19.83 45.41 8.15
C ASP A 142 19.81 44.03 8.86
N ASP A 143 18.65 43.59 9.35
CA ASP A 143 18.42 42.20 9.81
C ASP A 143 17.22 41.56 9.04
N ASP A 144 17.25 41.62 7.71
CA ASP A 144 16.19 41.14 6.78
C ASP A 144 16.19 39.61 6.51
N ASP A 145 16.82 38.79 7.37
CA ASP A 145 17.08 37.37 7.08
C ASP A 145 15.92 36.38 7.36
N ASP A 146 14.75 36.82 7.85
CA ASP A 146 13.69 35.90 8.31
C ASP A 146 12.49 35.68 7.35
N ASP A 147 12.33 36.50 6.30
CA ASP A 147 11.17 36.42 5.38
C ASP A 147 11.38 35.50 4.16
N ASP A 148 12.58 34.95 3.97
CA ASP A 148 12.84 33.90 2.96
C ASP A 148 12.31 32.51 3.37
N SER A 149 11.68 32.40 4.54
CA SER A 149 11.30 31.11 5.13
C SER A 149 10.13 30.42 4.40
N TYR A 150 9.04 31.12 4.04
CA TYR A 150 7.85 30.44 3.52
C TYR A 150 8.03 29.83 2.12
N TYR A 151 8.57 30.58 1.16
CA TYR A 151 8.84 30.07 -0.19
C TYR A 151 9.86 28.93 -0.15
N SER A 152 10.95 29.10 0.62
CA SER A 152 11.96 28.06 0.79
C SER A 152 11.40 26.80 1.48
N GLN A 153 10.55 26.97 2.49
CA GLN A 153 9.88 25.87 3.18
C GLN A 153 8.88 25.15 2.27
N THR A 154 8.18 25.89 1.40
CA THR A 154 7.28 25.31 0.39
C THR A 154 8.07 24.43 -0.58
N ILE A 155 9.20 24.91 -1.10
CA ILE A 155 10.09 24.12 -1.98
C ILE A 155 10.56 22.85 -1.26
N GLN A 156 11.11 22.97 -0.05
CA GLN A 156 11.61 21.82 0.72
C GLN A 156 10.51 20.80 1.00
N THR A 157 9.29 21.28 1.28
CA THR A 157 8.14 20.41 1.51
C THR A 157 7.73 19.66 0.24
N VAL A 158 7.66 20.34 -0.90
CA VAL A 158 7.38 19.71 -2.20
C VAL A 158 8.45 18.67 -2.54
N GLU A 159 9.74 19.01 -2.39
CA GLU A 159 10.85 18.07 -2.63
C GLU A 159 10.76 16.84 -1.72
N MET A 160 10.41 17.02 -0.44
CA MET A 160 10.21 15.91 0.49
C MET A 160 9.06 15.00 0.06
N ILE A 161 7.92 15.57 -0.35
CA ILE A 161 6.76 14.81 -0.83
C ILE A 161 7.11 13.99 -2.08
N LEU A 162 7.79 14.60 -3.05
CA LEU A 162 8.20 13.92 -4.27
C LEU A 162 9.24 12.82 -4.00
N THR A 163 10.24 13.10 -3.15
CA THR A 163 11.24 12.10 -2.72
C THR A 163 10.56 10.91 -2.04
N PHE A 164 9.59 11.17 -1.17
CA PHE A 164 8.81 10.11 -0.53
C PHE A 164 8.07 9.26 -1.56
N ALA A 165 7.41 9.86 -2.55
CA ALA A 165 6.70 9.12 -3.58
C ALA A 165 7.63 8.26 -4.44
N GLU A 166 8.81 8.78 -4.80
CA GLU A 166 9.82 8.00 -5.52
C GLU A 166 10.27 6.78 -4.72
N ASP A 167 10.59 6.97 -3.44
CA ASP A 167 11.07 5.90 -2.57
C ASP A 167 9.95 4.88 -2.29
N PHE A 168 8.71 5.34 -2.13
CA PHE A 168 7.53 4.48 -2.02
C PHE A 168 7.38 3.58 -3.25
N VAL A 169 7.50 4.13 -4.46
CA VAL A 169 7.43 3.35 -5.71
C VAL A 169 8.60 2.36 -5.82
N LYS A 170 9.82 2.79 -5.49
CA LYS A 170 11.00 1.90 -5.50
C LYS A 170 10.81 0.72 -4.54
N GLU A 171 10.33 0.98 -3.33
CA GLU A 171 10.10 -0.08 -2.35
C GLU A 171 8.97 -1.01 -2.78
N ALA A 172 7.85 -0.47 -3.30
CA ALA A 172 6.77 -1.28 -3.83
C ALA A 172 7.23 -2.20 -4.98
N GLN A 173 8.09 -1.69 -5.88
CA GLN A 173 8.69 -2.50 -6.95
C GLN A 173 9.66 -3.55 -6.41
N ASN A 174 10.44 -3.22 -5.37
CA ASN A 174 11.33 -4.16 -4.71
C ASN A 174 10.55 -5.30 -4.05
N MET A 175 9.49 -4.97 -3.30
CA MET A 175 8.56 -5.93 -2.71
C MET A 175 7.91 -6.83 -3.77
N ASP A 176 7.42 -6.27 -4.87
CA ASP A 176 6.83 -7.04 -5.96
C ASP A 176 7.84 -8.01 -6.61
N LYS A 177 9.08 -7.57 -6.85
CA LYS A 177 10.16 -8.44 -7.36
C LYS A 177 10.48 -9.56 -6.38
N ASN A 178 10.55 -9.26 -5.08
CA ASN A 178 10.82 -10.25 -4.04
C ASN A 178 9.69 -11.28 -3.95
N ASN A 179 8.43 -10.82 -3.99
CA ASN A 179 7.24 -11.68 -4.00
C ASN A 179 7.21 -12.59 -5.23
N LYS A 180 7.47 -12.06 -6.44
CA LYS A 180 7.54 -12.85 -7.67
C LYS A 180 8.67 -13.88 -7.64
N SER A 181 9.83 -13.50 -7.09
CA SER A 181 10.97 -14.40 -6.91
C SER A 181 10.63 -15.55 -5.96
N LEU A 182 10.02 -15.23 -4.82
CA LEU A 182 9.58 -16.20 -3.83
C LEU A 182 8.52 -17.16 -4.40
N LEU A 183 7.50 -16.62 -5.07
CA LEU A 183 6.49 -17.42 -5.75
C LEU A 183 7.11 -18.33 -6.81
N GLY A 184 8.05 -17.81 -7.59
CA GLY A 184 8.81 -18.58 -8.58
C GLY A 184 9.58 -19.75 -7.96
N LYS A 185 10.22 -19.56 -6.79
CA LYS A 185 10.89 -20.64 -6.06
C LYS A 185 9.91 -21.72 -5.63
N ILE A 186 8.76 -21.33 -5.07
CA ILE A 186 7.71 -22.24 -4.62
C ILE A 186 7.16 -23.06 -5.79
N LEU A 187 6.76 -22.40 -6.88
CA LEU A 187 6.25 -23.07 -8.07
C LEU A 187 7.29 -24.01 -8.68
N LYS A 188 8.56 -23.60 -8.73
CA LYS A 188 9.65 -24.45 -9.22
C LYS A 188 9.86 -25.69 -8.36
N ALA A 189 9.77 -25.57 -7.04
CA ALA A 189 9.86 -26.71 -6.12
C ALA A 189 8.69 -27.70 -6.32
N MET A 190 7.48 -27.18 -6.51
CA MET A 190 6.29 -27.99 -6.74
C MET A 190 6.22 -28.65 -8.12
N VAL A 191 6.82 -28.04 -9.15
CA VAL A 191 6.83 -28.61 -10.52
C VAL A 191 7.99 -29.57 -10.73
N ASN A 192 9.16 -29.30 -10.16
CA ASN A 192 10.35 -30.15 -10.35
C ASN A 192 10.24 -31.49 -9.62
N SER A 193 9.49 -31.57 -8.52
CA SER A 193 9.24 -32.82 -7.80
C SER A 193 8.43 -33.84 -8.61
N ASP A 194 7.69 -33.42 -9.64
CA ASP A 194 6.99 -34.33 -10.55
C ASP A 194 7.92 -35.00 -11.58
N ASN A 195 9.07 -34.37 -11.92
CA ASN A 195 9.95 -34.82 -13.00
C ASN A 195 11.08 -35.79 -12.55
N ASP A 196 11.39 -35.86 -11.25
CA ASP A 196 12.44 -36.76 -10.74
C ASP A 196 11.99 -38.23 -10.69
N THR A 197 10.69 -38.51 -10.83
CA THR A 197 10.12 -39.87 -10.80
C THR A 197 10.12 -40.62 -12.14
N SER A 198 10.57 -40.02 -13.26
CA SER A 198 10.38 -40.59 -14.60
C SER A 198 11.53 -41.45 -15.18
N ILE A 199 12.51 -41.90 -14.39
CA ILE A 199 13.66 -42.70 -14.91
C ILE A 199 13.66 -44.16 -14.41
N SER A 200 12.48 -44.76 -14.18
CA SER A 200 12.37 -46.21 -13.98
C SER A 200 11.22 -46.78 -14.81
N GLY A 201 11.55 -47.31 -15.99
CA GLY A 201 10.61 -47.88 -16.96
C GLY A 201 10.02 -49.21 -16.50
N GLY A 202 8.96 -49.16 -15.70
CA GLY A 202 8.11 -50.30 -15.38
C GLY A 202 6.63 -49.98 -15.59
N GLU A 203 5.96 -50.68 -16.51
CA GLU A 203 4.52 -50.56 -16.85
C GLU A 203 3.58 -51.08 -15.73
N GLY A 204 3.84 -50.73 -14.47
CA GLY A 204 3.04 -51.17 -13.32
C GLY A 204 2.43 -50.01 -12.54
N ASN A 205 1.11 -49.97 -12.44
CA ASN A 205 0.29 -49.23 -11.46
C ASN A 205 0.32 -47.69 -11.50
N LYS A 206 -0.52 -47.09 -12.36
CA LYS A 206 -0.76 -45.62 -12.44
C LYS A 206 -1.26 -44.96 -11.15
N GLU A 207 -1.98 -45.67 -10.28
CA GLU A 207 -2.55 -45.08 -9.05
C GLU A 207 -1.52 -44.90 -7.93
N GLU A 208 -0.56 -45.82 -7.80
CA GLU A 208 0.45 -45.78 -6.74
C GLU A 208 1.53 -44.71 -7.02
N LEU A 209 1.88 -44.52 -8.30
CA LEU A 209 2.77 -43.45 -8.77
C LEU A 209 2.19 -42.04 -8.52
N SER A 210 0.87 -41.87 -8.59
CA SER A 210 0.21 -40.58 -8.33
C SER A 210 0.31 -40.16 -6.86
N ALA A 211 0.23 -41.10 -5.94
CA ALA A 211 0.31 -40.82 -4.50
C ALA A 211 1.76 -40.49 -4.07
N ILE A 212 2.76 -41.12 -4.70
CA ILE A 212 4.17 -40.86 -4.45
C ILE A 212 4.57 -39.45 -4.96
N GLY A 213 4.10 -39.06 -6.14
CA GLY A 213 4.32 -37.70 -6.67
C GLY A 213 3.64 -36.60 -5.84
N ALA A 214 2.46 -36.87 -5.26
CA ALA A 214 1.80 -35.93 -4.36
C ALA A 214 2.61 -35.70 -3.06
N ARG A 215 3.11 -36.76 -2.42
CA ARG A 215 3.93 -36.65 -1.21
C ARG A 215 5.24 -35.91 -1.48
N SER A 216 5.92 -36.19 -2.60
CA SER A 216 7.16 -35.50 -2.95
C SER A 216 6.96 -33.99 -3.17
N ARG A 217 5.82 -33.60 -3.76
CA ARG A 217 5.44 -32.19 -3.90
C ARG A 217 5.20 -31.51 -2.56
N GLU A 218 4.51 -32.17 -1.63
CA GLU A 218 4.28 -31.66 -0.27
C GLU A 218 5.60 -31.49 0.49
N GLU A 219 6.49 -32.50 0.46
CA GLU A 219 7.81 -32.40 1.11
C GLU A 219 8.68 -31.27 0.53
N ALA A 220 8.64 -31.09 -0.80
CA ALA A 220 9.34 -29.99 -1.46
C ALA A 220 8.76 -28.63 -1.07
N LEU A 221 7.43 -28.54 -0.93
CA LEU A 221 6.75 -27.33 -0.46
C LEU A 221 7.13 -27.02 0.99
N ASP A 222 7.03 -28.00 1.90
CA ASP A 222 7.37 -27.85 3.32
C ASP A 222 8.82 -27.38 3.51
N LYS A 223 9.74 -27.89 2.68
CA LYS A 223 11.14 -27.44 2.67
C LYS A 223 11.24 -25.96 2.33
N VAL A 224 10.58 -25.50 1.26
CA VAL A 224 10.60 -24.07 0.87
C VAL A 224 9.91 -23.22 1.92
N MET A 225 8.81 -23.69 2.50
CA MET A 225 8.09 -22.99 3.58
C MET A 225 9.01 -22.74 4.78
N LYS A 226 9.80 -23.74 5.16
CA LYS A 226 10.75 -23.62 6.26
C LYS A 226 11.95 -22.72 5.91
N GLU A 227 12.49 -22.83 4.71
CA GLU A 227 13.67 -22.05 4.27
C GLU A 227 13.36 -20.56 4.08
N GLU A 228 12.17 -20.25 3.57
CA GLU A 228 11.75 -18.90 3.20
C GLU A 228 10.78 -18.27 4.22
N LYS A 229 10.62 -18.87 5.42
CA LYS A 229 9.67 -18.41 6.45
C LYS A 229 9.73 -16.91 6.73
N ALA A 230 10.94 -16.35 6.83
CA ALA A 230 11.15 -14.93 7.10
C ALA A 230 10.72 -13.99 5.95
N ASN A 231 10.54 -14.54 4.74
CA ASN A 231 10.11 -13.80 3.56
C ASN A 231 8.59 -13.87 3.35
N PHE A 232 7.87 -14.69 4.13
CA PHE A 232 6.42 -14.65 4.15
C PHE A 232 5.97 -13.41 4.91
N THR A 233 5.18 -12.60 4.23
CA THR A 233 4.61 -11.36 4.76
C THR A 233 3.14 -11.29 4.35
N THR A 234 2.38 -10.43 5.02
CA THR A 234 1.01 -10.10 4.59
C THR A 234 0.98 -9.55 3.15
N GLY A 235 2.02 -8.82 2.75
CA GLY A 235 2.21 -8.36 1.37
C GLY A 235 2.35 -9.51 0.37
N PHE A 236 3.04 -10.60 0.75
CA PHE A 236 3.15 -11.79 -0.09
C PHE A 236 1.82 -12.54 -0.24
N LEU A 237 1.03 -12.65 0.84
CA LEU A 237 -0.33 -13.21 0.76
C LEU A 237 -1.23 -12.41 -0.17
N ARG A 238 -1.22 -11.08 -0.07
CA ARG A 238 -1.98 -10.20 -0.96
C ARG A 238 -1.54 -10.36 -2.42
N HIS A 239 -0.25 -10.56 -2.66
CA HIS A 239 0.27 -10.86 -3.98
C HIS A 239 -0.29 -12.20 -4.50
N LEU A 240 -0.23 -13.28 -3.70
CA LEU A 240 -0.81 -14.59 -4.04
C LEU A 240 -2.30 -14.52 -4.36
N GLU A 241 -3.08 -13.80 -3.54
CA GLU A 241 -4.51 -13.61 -3.75
C GLU A 241 -4.78 -12.85 -5.06
N GLY A 242 -4.01 -11.80 -5.34
CA GLY A 242 -4.07 -11.08 -6.61
C GLY A 242 -3.80 -11.98 -7.82
N GLU A 243 -2.82 -12.89 -7.73
CA GLU A 243 -2.53 -13.86 -8.78
C GLU A 243 -3.67 -14.89 -8.96
N CYS A 244 -4.27 -15.37 -7.87
CA CYS A 244 -5.44 -16.27 -7.92
C CYS A 244 -6.63 -15.58 -8.58
N ASN A 245 -6.98 -14.37 -8.13
CA ASN A 245 -8.08 -13.59 -8.67
C ASN A 245 -7.86 -13.26 -10.16
N ARG A 246 -6.62 -13.00 -10.58
CA ARG A 246 -6.31 -12.76 -12.00
C ARG A 246 -6.59 -13.99 -12.86
N ILE A 247 -6.27 -15.18 -12.37
CA ILE A 247 -6.52 -16.44 -13.09
C ILE A 247 -8.02 -16.75 -13.12
N GLU A 248 -8.72 -16.60 -12.00
CA GLU A 248 -10.16 -16.84 -11.89
C GLU A 248 -10.97 -15.93 -12.81
N ASN A 249 -10.55 -14.66 -12.95
CA ASN A 249 -11.23 -13.68 -13.81
C ASN A 249 -10.78 -13.73 -15.29
N ALA A 250 -9.86 -14.62 -15.67
CA ALA A 250 -9.42 -14.73 -17.06
C ALA A 250 -10.55 -15.28 -17.95
N GLN A 251 -10.75 -14.68 -19.13
CA GLN A 251 -11.75 -15.15 -20.09
C GLN A 251 -11.32 -16.50 -20.67
N GLY A 252 -11.90 -17.58 -20.15
CA GLY A 252 -11.64 -18.97 -20.57
C GLY A 252 -10.53 -19.62 -19.75
N MET A 253 -10.91 -20.37 -18.71
CA MET A 253 -9.97 -21.22 -17.97
C MET A 253 -9.54 -22.40 -18.82
N THR A 254 -8.23 -22.51 -19.05
CA THR A 254 -7.62 -23.73 -19.59
C THR A 254 -7.36 -24.74 -18.47
N PRO A 255 -7.19 -26.03 -18.78
CA PRO A 255 -6.79 -27.04 -17.79
C PRO A 255 -5.50 -26.67 -17.05
N GLU A 256 -4.54 -26.05 -17.72
CA GLU A 256 -3.28 -25.58 -17.12
C GLU A 256 -3.51 -24.44 -16.13
N SER A 257 -4.39 -23.48 -16.48
CA SER A 257 -4.76 -22.39 -15.56
C SER A 257 -5.51 -22.89 -14.32
N THR A 258 -6.33 -23.93 -14.47
CA THR A 258 -7.03 -24.60 -13.36
C THR A 258 -6.03 -25.27 -12.42
N LYS A 259 -5.09 -26.04 -12.99
CA LYS A 259 -4.02 -26.68 -12.21
C LYS A 259 -3.13 -25.65 -11.50
N LEU A 260 -2.80 -24.53 -12.16
CA LEU A 260 -2.03 -23.45 -11.53
C LEU A 260 -2.80 -22.80 -10.38
N LEU A 261 -4.10 -22.54 -10.54
CA LEU A 261 -4.94 -21.98 -9.49
C LEU A 261 -4.99 -22.92 -8.27
N GLU A 262 -5.19 -24.22 -8.47
CA GLU A 262 -5.16 -25.21 -7.39
C GLU A 262 -3.82 -25.18 -6.62
N ILE A 263 -2.71 -25.10 -7.35
CA ILE A 263 -1.36 -24.97 -6.76
C ILE A 263 -1.25 -23.68 -5.94
N LEU A 264 -1.70 -22.55 -6.48
CA LEU A 264 -1.63 -21.26 -5.78
C LEU A 264 -2.51 -21.25 -4.52
N ARG A 265 -3.69 -21.86 -4.56
CA ARG A 265 -4.56 -22.01 -3.37
C ARG A 265 -3.92 -22.88 -2.30
N LEU A 266 -3.25 -23.97 -2.68
CA LEU A 266 -2.48 -24.78 -1.74
C LEU A 266 -1.35 -23.97 -1.09
N VAL A 267 -0.59 -23.22 -1.88
CA VAL A 267 0.49 -22.35 -1.39
C VAL A 267 -0.06 -21.26 -0.46
N GLN A 268 -1.20 -20.64 -0.81
CA GLN A 268 -1.87 -19.64 0.01
C GLN A 268 -2.23 -20.21 1.39
N THR A 269 -2.83 -21.40 1.45
CA THR A 269 -3.16 -22.07 2.72
C THR A 269 -1.90 -22.34 3.55
N ARG A 270 -0.83 -22.84 2.94
CA ARG A 270 0.42 -23.12 3.66
C ARG A 270 1.12 -21.86 4.18
N VAL A 271 1.10 -20.78 3.40
CA VAL A 271 1.65 -19.48 3.85
C VAL A 271 0.80 -18.90 4.97
N LEU A 272 -0.53 -19.05 4.91
CA LEU A 272 -1.44 -18.67 5.99
C LEU A 272 -1.17 -19.48 7.26
N GLU A 273 -0.90 -20.78 7.15
CA GLU A 273 -0.49 -21.61 8.29
C GLU A 273 0.84 -21.12 8.89
N GLU A 274 1.86 -20.83 8.07
CA GLU A 274 3.16 -20.35 8.55
C GLU A 274 3.11 -18.96 9.18
N LEU A 275 2.32 -18.04 8.61
CA LEU A 275 2.09 -16.72 9.22
C LEU A 275 1.20 -16.85 10.46
N GLY A 276 0.20 -17.74 10.41
CA GLY A 276 -0.76 -18.00 11.47
C GLY A 276 -0.18 -18.73 12.69
N GLN A 277 0.94 -19.43 12.54
CA GLN A 277 1.68 -20.01 13.67
C GLN A 277 2.04 -18.95 14.74
N ASP A 278 2.23 -17.69 14.32
CA ASP A 278 2.49 -16.57 15.24
C ASP A 278 1.20 -15.86 15.71
N LEU A 279 0.07 -16.03 15.01
CA LEU A 279 -1.22 -15.43 15.37
C LEU A 279 -2.02 -16.23 16.41
N GLY A 280 -1.57 -17.43 16.77
CA GLY A 280 -2.24 -18.31 17.71
C GLY A 280 -3.41 -19.10 17.10
N GLU A 281 -3.77 -20.22 17.73
CA GLU A 281 -4.78 -21.16 17.21
C GLU A 281 -6.18 -20.52 17.14
N ALA A 282 -6.47 -19.56 18.03
CA ALA A 282 -7.73 -18.84 18.07
C ALA A 282 -7.96 -17.97 16.83
N ALA A 283 -6.91 -17.35 16.28
CA ALA A 283 -7.01 -16.54 15.07
C ALA A 283 -7.31 -17.37 13.82
N LEU A 284 -6.72 -18.56 13.72
CA LEU A 284 -6.99 -19.50 12.63
C LEU A 284 -8.45 -19.97 12.67
N VAL A 285 -8.95 -20.36 13.84
CA VAL A 285 -10.35 -20.77 14.00
C VAL A 285 -11.30 -19.60 13.71
N LEU A 286 -10.99 -18.39 14.20
CA LEU A 286 -11.80 -17.20 13.91
C LEU A 286 -11.90 -16.94 12.40
N GLY A 287 -10.79 -17.06 11.66
CA GLY A 287 -10.78 -16.96 10.20
C GLY A 287 -11.66 -18.01 9.52
N GLN A 288 -11.63 -19.25 10.00
CA GLN A 288 -12.52 -20.31 9.50
C GLN A 288 -13.99 -20.02 9.82
N LEU A 289 -14.30 -19.54 11.02
CA LEU A 289 -15.66 -19.19 11.44
C LEU A 289 -16.26 -18.09 10.55
N MET A 290 -15.44 -17.15 10.07
CA MET A 290 -15.91 -16.10 9.16
C MET A 290 -16.45 -16.66 7.83
N GLY A 291 -15.92 -17.79 7.37
CA GLY A 291 -16.30 -18.44 6.10
C GLY A 291 -17.61 -19.23 6.14
N TYR A 292 -18.23 -19.42 7.30
CA TYR A 292 -19.53 -20.10 7.40
C TYR A 292 -20.68 -19.11 7.21
N ASP A 293 -21.55 -19.39 6.25
CA ASP A 293 -22.75 -18.56 5.99
C ASP A 293 -23.89 -18.87 6.96
N LYS A 294 -23.97 -20.11 7.45
CA LYS A 294 -25.02 -20.55 8.37
C LYS A 294 -24.55 -20.42 9.82
N GLU A 295 -25.32 -19.69 10.61
CA GLU A 295 -25.07 -19.49 12.04
C GLU A 295 -24.96 -20.80 12.82
N GLU A 296 -25.77 -21.81 12.47
CA GLU A 296 -25.72 -23.14 13.10
C GLU A 296 -24.40 -23.88 12.87
N GLU A 297 -23.83 -23.79 11.66
CA GLU A 297 -22.56 -24.42 11.30
C GLU A 297 -21.41 -23.70 12.03
N LEU A 298 -21.45 -22.36 12.02
CA LEU A 298 -20.51 -21.50 12.75
C LEU A 298 -20.53 -21.81 14.25
N LEU A 299 -21.71 -21.86 14.87
CA LEU A 299 -21.84 -22.18 16.29
C LEU A 299 -21.35 -23.59 16.60
N GLY A 300 -21.65 -24.58 15.74
CA GLY A 300 -21.17 -25.95 15.91
C GLY A 300 -19.64 -26.06 15.93
N VAL A 301 -18.95 -25.32 15.05
CA VAL A 301 -17.49 -25.28 15.00
C VAL A 301 -16.91 -24.53 16.20
N LEU A 302 -17.53 -23.40 16.58
CA LEU A 302 -17.13 -22.62 17.75
C LEU A 302 -17.21 -23.45 19.04
N GLU A 303 -18.34 -24.14 19.28
CA GLU A 303 -18.54 -25.00 20.44
C GLU A 303 -17.56 -26.17 20.48
N ALA A 304 -17.27 -26.77 19.33
CA ALA A 304 -16.26 -27.83 19.25
C ALA A 304 -14.87 -27.29 19.63
N GLY A 305 -14.50 -26.10 19.14
CA GLY A 305 -13.25 -25.43 19.50
C GLY A 305 -13.17 -25.14 21.00
N LEU A 306 -14.23 -24.56 21.57
CA LEU A 306 -14.35 -24.28 23.00
C LEU A 306 -14.23 -25.55 23.87
N THR A 307 -14.89 -26.63 23.44
CA THR A 307 -14.87 -27.91 24.15
C THR A 307 -13.47 -28.56 24.15
N VAL A 308 -12.75 -28.45 23.03
CA VAL A 308 -11.43 -29.09 22.87
C VAL A 308 -10.33 -28.28 23.54
N GLN A 309 -10.34 -26.96 23.35
CA GLN A 309 -9.23 -26.10 23.77
C GLN A 309 -9.48 -25.38 25.10
N GLY A 310 -10.73 -25.30 25.55
CA GLY A 310 -11.08 -24.79 26.86
C GLY A 310 -10.96 -23.27 26.98
N ARG A 311 -10.65 -22.82 28.21
CA ARG A 311 -10.74 -21.42 28.61
C ARG A 311 -9.68 -20.52 27.97
N ASP A 312 -8.45 -20.99 27.80
CA ASP A 312 -7.36 -20.17 27.27
C ASP A 312 -7.64 -19.76 25.82
N PHE A 313 -8.12 -20.70 25.00
CA PHE A 313 -8.61 -20.44 23.65
C PHE A 313 -9.78 -19.45 23.65
N ALA A 314 -10.75 -19.61 24.55
CA ALA A 314 -11.88 -18.70 24.65
C ALA A 314 -11.46 -17.26 24.98
N LEU A 315 -10.47 -17.08 25.86
CA LEU A 315 -9.90 -15.77 26.20
C LEU A 315 -9.17 -15.13 25.01
N GLU A 316 -8.35 -15.92 24.31
CA GLU A 316 -7.63 -15.47 23.12
C GLU A 316 -8.61 -15.04 22.01
N MET A 317 -9.59 -15.89 21.69
CA MET A 317 -10.62 -15.57 20.69
C MET A 317 -11.46 -14.36 21.11
N ALA A 318 -11.82 -14.22 22.39
CA ALA A 318 -12.55 -13.05 22.87
C ALA A 318 -11.74 -11.76 22.63
N SER A 319 -10.45 -11.77 22.99
CA SER A 319 -9.54 -10.65 22.73
C SER A 319 -9.47 -10.30 21.25
N LEU A 320 -9.36 -11.29 20.35
CA LEU A 320 -9.31 -11.07 18.90
C LEU A 320 -10.63 -10.47 18.37
N THR A 321 -11.78 -10.96 18.84
CA THR A 321 -13.07 -10.40 18.42
C THR A 321 -13.32 -9.00 18.95
N GLU A 322 -12.86 -8.68 20.17
CA GLU A 322 -12.91 -7.32 20.72
C GLU A 322 -12.03 -6.36 19.92
N GLU A 323 -10.80 -6.77 19.58
CA GLU A 323 -9.89 -5.98 18.75
C GLU A 323 -10.49 -5.73 17.35
N ALA A 324 -11.07 -6.76 16.72
CA ALA A 324 -11.73 -6.63 15.43
C ALA A 324 -12.91 -5.65 15.49
N LEU A 325 -13.76 -5.75 16.51
CA LEU A 325 -14.91 -4.85 16.71
C LEU A 325 -14.48 -3.40 16.96
N ASP A 326 -13.37 -3.18 17.66
CA ASP A 326 -12.81 -1.83 17.82
C ASP A 326 -12.22 -1.31 16.51
N GLY A 327 -11.54 -2.18 15.74
CA GLY A 327 -11.06 -1.89 14.40
C GLY A 327 -12.17 -1.43 13.46
N PHE A 328 -13.31 -2.12 13.45
CA PHE A 328 -14.47 -1.76 12.61
C PHE A 328 -15.01 -0.35 12.88
N LYS A 329 -14.96 0.13 14.13
CA LYS A 329 -15.41 1.49 14.49
C LYS A 329 -14.50 2.58 13.93
N ARG A 330 -13.25 2.25 13.65
CA ARG A 330 -12.23 3.20 13.15
C ARG A 330 -12.25 3.35 11.63
N ILE A 331 -13.00 2.51 10.91
CA ILE A 331 -13.08 2.53 9.45
C ILE A 331 -13.99 3.69 9.00
N PRO A 332 -13.49 4.66 8.20
CA PRO A 332 -14.32 5.70 7.61
C PRO A 332 -15.38 5.10 6.69
N GLY A 333 -16.66 5.35 6.94
CA GLY A 333 -17.78 4.75 6.19
C GLY A 333 -18.32 3.45 6.79
N GLY A 334 -17.68 2.92 7.84
CA GLY A 334 -18.09 1.71 8.54
C GLY A 334 -17.56 0.42 7.91
N ALA A 335 -17.55 -0.65 8.70
CA ALA A 335 -17.34 -2.01 8.21
C ALA A 335 -18.64 -2.61 7.65
N ASP A 336 -18.53 -3.72 6.92
CA ASP A 336 -19.68 -4.50 6.45
C ASP A 336 -20.59 -4.90 7.64
N PRO A 337 -21.88 -4.50 7.64
CA PRO A 337 -22.81 -4.83 8.72
C PRO A 337 -22.93 -6.33 9.00
N GLU A 338 -22.91 -7.18 7.97
CA GLU A 338 -23.05 -8.63 8.13
C GLU A 338 -21.83 -9.21 8.86
N LEU A 339 -20.63 -8.73 8.51
CA LEU A 339 -19.39 -9.10 9.19
C LEU A 339 -19.39 -8.64 10.66
N VAL A 340 -19.83 -7.40 10.91
CA VAL A 340 -19.93 -6.84 12.27
C VAL A 340 -20.90 -7.66 13.12
N GLU A 341 -22.04 -8.06 12.57
CA GLU A 341 -23.03 -8.91 13.26
C GLU A 341 -22.44 -10.28 13.59
N LYS A 342 -21.76 -10.91 12.62
CA LYS A 342 -21.11 -12.22 12.79
C LYS A 342 -20.03 -12.20 13.88
N VAL A 343 -19.17 -11.17 13.91
CA VAL A 343 -18.13 -11.03 14.94
C VAL A 343 -18.75 -10.74 16.32
N ASN A 344 -19.81 -9.92 16.38
CA ASN A 344 -20.53 -9.68 17.64
C ASN A 344 -21.18 -10.96 18.18
N PHE A 345 -21.76 -11.79 17.31
CA PHE A 345 -22.34 -13.07 17.69
C PHE A 345 -21.30 -13.98 18.33
N ILE A 346 -20.14 -14.13 17.70
CA ILE A 346 -19.03 -14.95 18.24
C ILE A 346 -18.55 -14.38 19.56
N ASN A 347 -18.26 -13.07 19.63
CA ASN A 347 -17.81 -12.43 20.86
C ASN A 347 -18.80 -12.67 22.01
N LYS A 348 -20.09 -12.45 21.77
CA LYS A 348 -21.13 -12.68 22.78
C LYS A 348 -21.11 -14.12 23.30
N ARG A 349 -21.02 -15.11 22.40
CA ARG A 349 -20.98 -16.52 22.80
C ARG A 349 -19.73 -16.87 23.59
N LEU A 350 -18.57 -16.32 23.22
CA LEU A 350 -17.32 -16.48 23.97
C LEU A 350 -17.45 -15.92 25.40
N GLN A 351 -18.05 -14.74 25.56
CA GLN A 351 -18.28 -14.14 26.87
C GLN A 351 -19.24 -14.97 27.73
N GLU A 352 -20.30 -15.54 27.15
CA GLU A 352 -21.19 -16.48 27.85
C GLU A 352 -20.41 -17.70 28.38
N TYR A 353 -19.61 -18.34 27.53
CA TYR A 353 -18.77 -19.47 27.92
C TYR A 353 -17.76 -19.11 29.04
N LEU A 354 -17.12 -17.94 28.94
CA LEU A 354 -16.17 -17.45 29.95
C LEU A 354 -16.86 -17.17 31.30
N ASN A 355 -18.08 -16.65 31.27
CA ASN A 355 -18.88 -16.43 32.49
C ASN A 355 -19.29 -17.76 33.12
N GLU A 356 -19.80 -18.71 32.33
CA GLU A 356 -20.19 -20.05 32.81
C GLU A 356 -19.00 -20.79 33.44
N THR A 357 -17.83 -20.75 32.80
CA THR A 357 -16.62 -21.41 33.31
C THR A 357 -16.00 -20.72 34.51
N SER A 358 -16.30 -19.44 34.75
CA SER A 358 -15.84 -18.69 35.93
C SER A 358 -16.57 -19.07 37.22
N GLU A 359 -17.80 -19.61 37.13
CA GLU A 359 -18.59 -20.00 38.30
C GLU A 359 -18.16 -21.35 38.92
N PHE A 360 -17.36 -22.14 38.21
CA PHE A 360 -16.90 -23.46 38.63
C PHE A 360 -15.46 -23.50 39.19
N GLN A 361 -14.78 -22.35 39.25
CA GLN A 361 -13.48 -22.18 39.91
C GLN A 361 -13.63 -21.46 41.24
#